data_AF-A0A3B1BIJ0-F1
#
_entry.id   AF-A0A3B1BIJ0-F1
#
_cell.length_a   1.000
_cell.length_b   1.000
_cell.length_c   1.000
_cell.angle_alpha   90.00
_cell.angle_beta   90.00
_cell.angle_gamma   90.00
#
_symmetry.space_group_name_H-M   'P 1'
#
loop_
_entity.id
_entity.type
_entity.pdbx_description
1 polymer ?
#
loop_
_entity_poly.entity_id
_entity_poly.type
_entity_poly.pdbx_seq_one_letter_code
_entity_poly.pdbx_strand_id
1 'polypeptide(L)'
;MGTRVSSEVDFILNNMVNMEHATSTQEIMAGTVCALIFISVSYFINRRLSGDSFKIDTYLLIIYAVTVFCLAVFFEVIVNGLYHYFIGEKLWEYHIMPIYNQDVSLLAPLLWSAYGMHLYFIEQTYAKCLPAFMRNRKSHALLHGFDAPLVFEVSGNLIFLLLIGKYYAYYLPGDVFHLTSFRVIPLYMACIFFGLLLLHWLEKQARHWIIPTTIFSTGIGFLFLG
;
A
#
# COMPACT_ATOMS: atom_id res chain seq x y z
N MET A 1 -22.41 32.42 39.35
CA MET A 1 -22.84 32.43 37.94
C MET A 1 -21.72 31.89 37.03
N GLY A 2 -21.13 30.73 37.37
CA GLY A 2 -19.89 30.23 36.73
C GLY A 2 -19.80 28.71 36.54
N THR A 3 -20.88 27.96 36.78
CA THR A 3 -20.89 26.48 36.75
C THR A 3 -21.56 25.87 35.52
N ARG A 4 -22.21 26.69 34.67
CA ARG A 4 -22.96 26.20 33.50
C ARG A 4 -22.15 26.17 32.20
N VAL A 5 -21.08 26.95 32.11
CA VAL A 5 -20.25 27.06 30.91
C VAL A 5 -19.26 25.89 30.79
N SER A 6 -18.76 25.34 31.91
CA SER A 6 -17.82 24.21 31.84
C SER A 6 -18.49 22.93 31.33
N SER A 7 -19.73 22.66 31.73
CA SER A 7 -20.45 21.45 31.33
C SER A 7 -20.76 21.38 29.83
N GLU A 8 -20.88 22.52 29.15
CA GLU A 8 -21.17 22.58 27.71
C GLU A 8 -19.90 22.41 26.87
N VAL A 9 -18.78 23.00 27.33
CA VAL A 9 -17.46 22.80 26.72
C VAL A 9 -17.00 21.34 26.89
N ASP A 10 -17.14 20.77 28.07
CA ASP A 10 -16.79 19.37 28.33
C ASP A 10 -17.63 18.40 27.49
N PHE A 11 -18.92 18.70 27.27
CA PHE A 11 -19.80 17.92 26.40
C PHE A 11 -19.37 17.99 24.93
N ILE A 12 -19.03 19.18 24.43
CA ILE A 12 -18.55 19.36 23.05
C ILE A 12 -17.22 18.61 22.85
N LEU A 13 -16.25 18.78 23.77
CA LEU A 13 -14.96 18.11 23.69
C LEU A 13 -15.11 16.59 23.73
N ASN A 14 -15.94 16.05 24.64
CA ASN A 14 -16.20 14.62 24.70
C ASN A 14 -16.87 14.09 23.42
N ASN A 15 -17.80 14.84 22.83
CA ASN A 15 -18.42 14.45 21.56
C ASN A 15 -17.43 14.50 20.39
N MET A 16 -16.55 15.50 20.33
CA MET A 16 -15.51 15.58 19.31
C MET A 16 -14.53 14.40 19.40
N VAL A 17 -14.05 14.08 20.60
CA VAL A 17 -13.16 12.94 20.85
C VAL A 17 -13.85 11.61 20.48
N ASN A 18 -15.12 11.44 20.85
CA ASN A 18 -15.90 10.25 20.50
C ASN A 18 -16.12 10.12 18.98
N MET A 19 -16.36 11.23 18.27
CA MET A 19 -16.49 11.23 16.80
C MET A 19 -15.16 10.91 16.11
N GLU A 20 -14.04 11.44 16.61
CA GLU A 20 -12.71 11.15 16.08
C GLU A 20 -12.35 9.68 16.26
N HIS A 21 -12.54 9.12 17.46
CA HIS A 21 -12.32 7.69 17.73
C HIS A 21 -13.23 6.77 16.90
N ALA A 22 -14.50 7.14 16.72
CA ALA A 22 -15.42 6.39 15.86
C ALA A 22 -14.94 6.38 14.40
N THR A 23 -14.43 7.53 13.92
CA THR A 23 -13.88 7.67 12.57
C THR A 23 -12.62 6.82 12.40
N SER A 24 -11.66 6.87 13.34
CA SER A 24 -10.44 6.05 13.26
C SER A 24 -10.75 4.55 13.30
N THR A 25 -11.73 4.12 14.11
CA THR A 25 -12.13 2.72 14.18
C THR A 25 -12.70 2.22 12.84
N GLN A 26 -13.57 3.02 12.21
CA GLN A 26 -14.12 2.70 10.89
C GLN A 26 -13.03 2.63 9.81
N GLU A 27 -12.07 3.55 9.85
CA GLU A 27 -10.94 3.60 8.90
C GLU A 27 -10.04 2.35 9.03
N ILE A 28 -9.71 1.93 10.26
CA ILE A 28 -8.94 0.70 10.50
C ILE A 28 -9.72 -0.54 10.04
N MET A 29 -11.02 -0.60 10.32
CA MET A 29 -11.88 -1.69 9.84
C MET A 29 -11.92 -1.74 8.32
N ALA A 30 -12.09 -0.60 7.65
CA ALA A 30 -12.11 -0.50 6.18
C ALA A 30 -10.77 -0.97 5.58
N GLY A 31 -9.63 -0.51 6.14
CA GLY A 31 -8.31 -0.98 5.73
C GLY A 31 -8.12 -2.48 5.90
N THR A 32 -8.60 -3.03 7.02
CA THR A 32 -8.54 -4.49 7.30
C THR A 32 -9.37 -5.28 6.30
N VAL A 33 -10.62 -4.87 6.06
CA VAL A 33 -11.50 -5.50 5.07
C VAL A 33 -10.87 -5.41 3.68
N CYS A 34 -10.35 -4.24 3.29
CA CYS A 34 -9.67 -4.03 2.01
C CYS A 34 -8.48 -5.00 1.83
N ALA A 35 -7.58 -5.06 2.82
CA ALA A 35 -6.42 -5.96 2.78
C ALA A 35 -6.84 -7.44 2.68
N LEU A 36 -7.83 -7.87 3.48
CA LEU A 36 -8.32 -9.25 3.47
C LEU A 36 -8.97 -9.64 2.14
N ILE A 37 -9.81 -8.76 1.59
CA ILE A 37 -10.43 -8.98 0.27
C ILE A 37 -9.33 -9.10 -0.78
N PHE A 38 -8.38 -8.16 -0.80
CA PHE A 38 -7.33 -8.13 -1.81
C PHE A 38 -6.43 -9.37 -1.75
N ILE A 39 -5.96 -9.75 -0.56
CA ILE A 39 -5.15 -10.96 -0.36
C ILE A 39 -5.95 -12.20 -0.78
N SER A 40 -7.22 -12.30 -0.38
CA SER A 40 -8.05 -13.47 -0.69
C SER A 40 -8.28 -13.61 -2.19
N VAL A 41 -8.70 -12.55 -2.85
CA VAL A 41 -8.93 -12.52 -4.30
C VAL A 41 -7.64 -12.84 -5.05
N SER A 42 -6.52 -12.20 -4.67
CA SER A 42 -5.21 -12.49 -5.27
C SER A 42 -4.80 -13.95 -5.09
N TYR A 43 -4.94 -14.49 -3.89
CA TYR A 43 -4.63 -15.89 -3.60
C TYR A 43 -5.45 -16.84 -4.48
N PHE A 44 -6.78 -16.67 -4.53
CA PHE A 44 -7.64 -17.58 -5.28
C PHE A 44 -7.40 -17.51 -6.79
N ILE A 45 -7.22 -16.30 -7.35
CA ILE A 45 -6.91 -16.12 -8.77
C ILE A 45 -5.57 -16.78 -9.10
N ASN A 46 -4.51 -16.44 -8.36
CA ASN A 46 -3.18 -16.95 -8.65
C ASN A 46 -3.07 -18.46 -8.39
N ARG A 47 -3.73 -19.00 -7.36
CA ARG A 47 -3.83 -20.46 -7.14
C ARG A 47 -4.53 -21.13 -8.30
N ARG A 48 -5.59 -20.54 -8.85
CA ARG A 48 -6.34 -21.09 -9.99
C ARG A 48 -5.52 -21.10 -11.28
N LEU A 49 -4.77 -20.03 -11.55
CA LEU A 49 -3.92 -19.89 -12.74
C LEU A 49 -2.66 -20.77 -12.64
N SER A 50 -2.02 -20.76 -11.48
CA SER A 50 -0.81 -21.54 -11.22
C SER A 50 -1.09 -23.02 -10.98
N GLY A 51 -2.32 -23.43 -10.63
CA GLY A 51 -2.62 -24.84 -10.38
C GLY A 51 -1.62 -25.45 -9.38
N ASP A 52 -1.24 -26.71 -9.57
CA ASP A 52 -0.43 -27.47 -8.59
C ASP A 52 0.99 -26.96 -8.37
N SER A 53 1.49 -26.05 -9.21
CA SER A 53 2.79 -25.40 -8.97
C SER A 53 2.71 -24.28 -7.93
N PHE A 54 1.51 -23.81 -7.58
CA PHE A 54 1.33 -22.77 -6.58
C PHE A 54 1.68 -23.30 -5.19
N LYS A 55 2.74 -22.78 -4.60
CA LYS A 55 3.20 -23.17 -3.27
C LYS A 55 3.46 -21.93 -2.44
N ILE A 56 3.00 -21.95 -1.20
CA ILE A 56 3.29 -20.88 -0.25
C ILE A 56 4.55 -21.26 0.52
N ASP A 57 5.60 -20.49 0.28
CA ASP A 57 6.75 -20.38 1.14
C ASP A 57 6.54 -19.19 2.08
N THR A 58 6.17 -19.47 3.33
CA THR A 58 5.82 -18.45 4.32
C THR A 58 6.95 -17.43 4.55
N TYR A 59 8.21 -17.87 4.49
CA TYR A 59 9.34 -16.95 4.67
C TYR A 59 9.41 -15.94 3.51
N LEU A 60 9.31 -16.42 2.27
CA LEU A 60 9.32 -15.55 1.09
C LEU A 60 8.08 -14.66 1.02
N LEU A 61 6.90 -15.19 1.36
CA LEU A 61 5.67 -14.40 1.45
C LEU A 61 5.84 -13.21 2.40
N ILE A 62 6.40 -13.44 3.59
CA ILE A 62 6.67 -12.40 4.57
C ILE A 62 7.73 -11.42 4.07
N ILE A 63 8.81 -11.90 3.45
CA ILE A 63 9.86 -11.05 2.86
C ILE A 63 9.24 -10.08 1.84
N TYR A 64 8.37 -10.56 0.95
CA TYR A 64 7.67 -9.71 0.01
C TYR A 64 6.79 -8.67 0.70
N ALA A 65 5.95 -9.11 1.65
CA ALA A 65 5.05 -8.23 2.40
C ALA A 65 5.81 -7.08 3.08
N VAL A 66 6.83 -7.40 3.88
CA VAL A 66 7.55 -6.39 4.67
C VAL A 66 8.46 -5.50 3.81
N THR A 67 9.03 -6.04 2.73
CA THR A 67 9.88 -5.25 1.82
C THR A 67 9.05 -4.26 1.03
N VAL A 68 7.89 -4.68 0.50
CA VAL A 68 6.99 -3.78 -0.22
C VAL A 68 6.45 -2.71 0.72
N PHE A 69 6.01 -3.06 1.93
CA PHE A 69 5.62 -2.07 2.93
C PHE A 69 6.72 -1.04 3.19
N CYS A 70 7.94 -1.50 3.51
CA CYS A 70 9.04 -0.61 3.82
C CYS A 70 9.37 0.30 2.63
N LEU A 71 9.55 -0.27 1.44
CA LEU A 71 9.86 0.53 0.25
C LEU A 71 8.74 1.50 -0.13
N ALA A 72 7.48 1.11 0.02
CA ALA A 72 6.35 1.97 -0.27
C ALA A 72 6.38 3.22 0.60
N VAL A 73 6.47 3.10 1.93
CA VAL A 73 6.51 4.28 2.80
C VAL A 73 7.68 5.21 2.51
N PHE A 74 8.86 4.66 2.19
CA PHE A 74 10.03 5.47 1.80
C PHE A 74 9.82 6.17 0.45
N PHE A 75 9.41 5.42 -0.57
CA PHE A 75 9.26 5.96 -1.92
C PHE A 75 8.09 6.93 -2.02
N GLU A 76 7.02 6.73 -1.26
CA GLU A 76 5.89 7.64 -1.30
C GLU A 76 6.27 9.05 -0.86
N VAL A 77 6.94 9.18 0.30
CA VAL A 77 7.42 10.47 0.79
C VAL A 77 8.43 11.09 -0.18
N ILE A 78 9.39 10.30 -0.69
CA ILE A 78 10.42 10.81 -1.59
C ILE A 78 9.83 11.22 -2.94
N VAL A 79 9.03 10.37 -3.58
CA VAL A 79 8.49 10.60 -4.91
C VAL A 79 7.49 11.74 -4.90
N ASN A 80 6.54 11.74 -3.96
CA ASN A 80 5.55 12.81 -3.88
C ASN A 80 6.20 14.15 -3.53
N GLY A 81 7.17 14.15 -2.61
CA GLY A 81 7.94 15.34 -2.24
C GLY A 81 8.78 15.90 -3.38
N LEU A 82 9.50 15.04 -4.12
CA LEU A 82 10.27 15.46 -5.30
C LEU A 82 9.35 15.96 -6.42
N TYR A 83 8.24 15.26 -6.67
CA TYR A 83 7.29 15.69 -7.69
C TYR A 83 6.70 17.06 -7.36
N HIS A 84 6.28 17.27 -6.11
CA HIS A 84 5.81 18.58 -5.64
C HIS A 84 6.89 19.66 -5.76
N TYR A 85 8.14 19.36 -5.43
CA TYR A 85 9.25 20.31 -5.58
C TYR A 85 9.47 20.74 -7.03
N PHE A 86 9.41 19.80 -7.99
CA PHE A 86 9.68 20.10 -9.40
C PHE A 86 8.47 20.61 -10.20
N ILE A 87 7.27 20.14 -9.87
CA ILE A 87 6.05 20.40 -10.66
C ILE A 87 5.13 21.42 -9.98
N GLY A 88 5.24 21.61 -8.65
CA GLY A 88 4.42 22.55 -7.89
C GLY A 88 3.07 21.99 -7.44
N GLU A 89 2.77 20.72 -7.71
CA GLU A 89 1.60 19.99 -7.21
C GLU A 89 2.03 18.59 -6.73
N LYS A 90 1.30 17.99 -5.79
CA LYS A 90 1.50 16.59 -5.42
C LYS A 90 0.90 15.65 -6.48
N LEU A 91 1.33 14.39 -6.50
CA LEU A 91 0.71 13.35 -7.32
C LEU A 91 -0.53 12.78 -6.66
N TRP A 92 -0.47 12.57 -5.34
CA TRP A 92 -1.56 12.04 -4.54
C TRP A 92 -1.56 12.63 -3.13
N GLU A 93 -2.69 12.47 -2.46
CA GLU A 93 -2.91 12.82 -1.06
C GLU A 93 -3.68 11.71 -0.36
N TYR A 94 -3.16 11.21 0.75
CA TYR A 94 -3.88 10.27 1.61
C TYR A 94 -4.95 11.00 2.42
N HIS A 95 -6.18 10.49 2.42
CA HIS A 95 -7.28 11.07 3.20
C HIS A 95 -7.70 10.21 4.39
N ILE A 96 -7.13 9.01 4.52
CA ILE A 96 -7.40 8.07 5.61
C ILE A 96 -6.16 7.96 6.48
N MET A 97 -6.29 8.33 7.75
CA MET A 97 -5.19 8.38 8.72
C MET A 97 -3.88 8.96 8.13
N PRO A 98 -3.90 10.17 7.53
CA PRO A 98 -2.73 10.70 6.84
C PRO A 98 -1.64 11.14 7.80
N ILE A 99 -0.39 10.99 7.35
CA ILE A 99 0.83 11.48 7.98
C ILE A 99 1.76 12.08 6.92
N TYR A 100 2.89 12.67 7.31
CA TYR A 100 3.85 13.26 6.36
C TYR A 100 3.17 14.24 5.39
N ASN A 101 2.37 15.17 5.92
CA ASN A 101 1.60 16.11 5.09
C ASN A 101 0.70 15.40 4.06
N GLN A 102 0.12 14.23 4.39
CA GLN A 102 -0.71 13.41 3.49
C GLN A 102 0.06 12.64 2.41
N ASP A 103 1.38 12.51 2.50
CA ASP A 103 2.16 11.70 1.54
C ASP A 103 2.00 10.19 1.77
N VAL A 104 1.67 9.77 3.00
CA VAL A 104 1.51 8.37 3.42
C VAL A 104 0.33 8.24 4.40
N SER A 105 -0.23 7.04 4.54
CA SER A 105 -1.23 6.69 5.56
C SER A 105 -0.66 5.81 6.67
N LEU A 106 -1.15 5.94 7.91
CA LEU A 106 -0.87 5.00 9.00
C LEU A 106 -1.38 3.57 8.72
N LEU A 107 -2.25 3.37 7.73
CA LEU A 107 -2.69 2.05 7.26
C LEU A 107 -1.68 1.39 6.29
N ALA A 108 -0.60 2.08 5.94
CA ALA A 108 0.47 1.55 5.07
C ALA A 108 0.99 0.15 5.48
N PRO A 109 1.26 -0.17 6.76
CA PRO A 109 1.71 -1.50 7.16
C PRO A 109 0.75 -2.62 6.77
N LEU A 110 -0.53 -2.32 6.67
CA LEU A 110 -1.58 -3.28 6.34
C LEU A 110 -1.74 -3.41 4.83
N LEU A 111 -1.95 -2.29 4.14
CA LEU A 111 -2.28 -2.27 2.71
C LEU A 111 -1.06 -2.57 1.83
N TRP A 112 0.09 -1.96 2.12
CA TRP A 112 1.31 -2.25 1.33
C TRP A 112 1.86 -3.65 1.62
N SER A 113 1.68 -4.19 2.82
CA SER A 113 1.99 -5.61 3.07
C SER A 113 1.05 -6.54 2.29
N ALA A 114 -0.24 -6.22 2.20
CA ALA A 114 -1.19 -6.96 1.38
C ALA A 114 -0.80 -6.93 -0.11
N TYR A 115 -0.35 -5.77 -0.61
CA TYR A 115 0.20 -5.68 -1.96
C TYR A 115 1.47 -6.50 -2.13
N GLY A 116 2.37 -6.52 -1.15
CA GLY A 116 3.55 -7.41 -1.17
C GLY A 116 3.18 -8.90 -1.22
N MET A 117 2.18 -9.33 -0.45
CA MET A 117 1.66 -10.71 -0.55
C MET A 117 1.07 -11.01 -1.93
N HIS A 118 0.32 -10.06 -2.50
CA HIS A 118 -0.16 -10.16 -3.88
C HIS A 118 1.01 -10.32 -4.86
N LEU A 119 2.04 -9.49 -4.73
CA LEU A 119 3.24 -9.51 -5.57
C LEU A 119 3.91 -10.90 -5.55
N TYR A 120 4.00 -11.51 -4.35
CA TYR A 120 4.51 -12.87 -4.20
C TYR A 120 3.66 -13.91 -4.94
N PHE A 121 2.33 -13.80 -4.89
CA PHE A 121 1.44 -14.73 -5.59
C PHE A 121 1.51 -14.58 -7.12
N ILE A 122 1.55 -13.34 -7.61
CA ILE A 122 1.58 -13.07 -9.05
C ILE A 122 2.92 -13.41 -9.69
N GLU A 123 4.05 -13.29 -8.98
CA GLU A 123 5.36 -13.72 -9.48
C GLU A 123 5.39 -15.23 -9.78
N GLN A 124 4.72 -16.06 -8.97
CA GLN A 124 4.57 -17.49 -9.26
C GLN A 124 3.75 -17.72 -10.54
N THR A 125 2.68 -16.95 -10.71
CA THR A 125 1.86 -16.99 -11.92
C THR A 125 2.65 -16.53 -13.14
N TYR A 126 3.45 -15.48 -13.03
CA TYR A 126 4.29 -14.99 -14.12
C TYR A 126 5.34 -16.01 -14.54
N ALA A 127 6.02 -16.65 -13.59
CA ALA A 127 6.99 -17.70 -13.86
C ALA A 127 6.39 -18.86 -14.67
N LYS A 128 5.11 -19.16 -14.49
CA LYS A 128 4.40 -20.24 -15.18
C LYS A 128 3.74 -19.79 -16.49
N CYS A 129 2.94 -18.74 -16.43
CA CYS A 129 1.97 -18.36 -17.47
C CYS A 129 2.54 -17.39 -18.51
N LEU A 130 3.57 -16.61 -18.17
CA LEU A 130 4.15 -15.69 -19.16
C LEU A 130 4.99 -16.44 -20.21
N PRO A 131 5.00 -15.96 -21.46
CA PRO A 131 5.95 -16.43 -22.46
C PRO A 131 7.40 -16.21 -22.03
N ALA A 132 8.33 -17.06 -22.48
CA ALA A 132 9.74 -17.01 -22.06
C ALA A 132 10.41 -15.64 -22.26
N PHE A 133 10.07 -14.91 -23.33
CA PHE A 133 10.62 -13.58 -23.60
C PHE A 133 10.16 -12.52 -22.59
N MET A 134 9.02 -12.72 -21.91
CA MET A 134 8.49 -11.82 -20.88
C MET A 134 8.89 -12.21 -19.45
N ARG A 135 9.55 -13.35 -19.24
CA ARG A 135 10.02 -13.81 -17.91
C ARG A 135 11.30 -13.11 -17.47
N ASN A 136 11.48 -11.86 -17.88
CA ASN A 136 12.62 -11.04 -17.53
C ASN A 136 12.16 -9.92 -16.59
N ARG A 137 13.10 -9.40 -15.79
CA ARG A 137 12.81 -8.42 -14.74
C ARG A 137 12.19 -7.12 -15.27
N LYS A 138 12.59 -6.66 -16.47
CA LYS A 138 12.05 -5.42 -17.05
C LYS A 138 10.57 -5.59 -17.38
N SER A 139 10.19 -6.74 -17.93
CA SER A 139 8.80 -7.08 -18.20
C SER A 139 7.97 -7.21 -16.93
N HIS A 140 8.51 -7.83 -15.87
CA HIS A 140 7.81 -7.90 -14.59
C HIS A 140 7.62 -6.51 -13.97
N ALA A 141 8.65 -5.66 -13.99
CA ALA A 141 8.54 -4.27 -13.52
C ALA A 141 7.50 -3.47 -14.31
N LEU A 142 7.42 -3.68 -15.63
CA LEU A 142 6.40 -3.07 -16.47
C LEU A 142 5.00 -3.54 -16.06
N LEU A 143 4.79 -4.86 -15.94
CA LEU A 143 3.49 -5.43 -15.60
C LEU A 143 3.02 -4.96 -14.22
N HIS A 144 3.91 -5.00 -13.22
CA HIS A 144 3.60 -4.53 -11.87
C HIS A 144 3.43 -3.01 -11.79
N GLY A 145 4.15 -2.26 -12.63
CA GLY A 145 3.98 -0.81 -12.73
C GLY A 145 2.63 -0.39 -13.31
N PHE A 146 1.94 -1.29 -14.02
CA PHE A 146 0.52 -1.11 -14.36
C PHE A 146 -0.40 -1.69 -13.28
N ASP A 147 -0.08 -2.88 -12.75
CA ASP A 147 -0.92 -3.56 -11.75
C ASP A 147 -1.10 -2.74 -10.47
N ALA A 148 -0.02 -2.19 -9.90
CA ALA A 148 -0.09 -1.38 -8.69
C ALA A 148 -1.10 -0.21 -8.83
N PRO A 149 -0.93 0.74 -9.77
CA PRO A 149 -1.84 1.86 -9.87
C PRO A 149 -3.23 1.48 -10.41
N LEU A 150 -3.31 0.60 -11.42
CA LEU A 150 -4.59 0.35 -12.11
C LEU A 150 -5.46 -0.73 -11.47
N VAL A 151 -4.86 -1.68 -10.76
CA VAL A 151 -5.57 -2.78 -10.12
C VAL A 151 -5.61 -2.55 -8.62
N PHE A 152 -4.45 -2.44 -7.97
CA PHE A 152 -4.41 -2.34 -6.51
C PHE A 152 -4.98 -1.02 -6.00
N GLU A 153 -4.53 0.13 -6.50
CA GLU A 153 -5.02 1.42 -6.00
C GLU A 153 -6.47 1.69 -6.39
N VAL A 154 -6.85 1.44 -7.64
CA VAL A 154 -8.24 1.60 -8.08
C VAL A 154 -9.17 0.72 -7.25
N SER A 155 -8.85 -0.56 -7.06
CA SER A 155 -9.69 -1.45 -6.25
C SER A 155 -9.71 -1.04 -4.78
N GLY A 156 -8.57 -0.63 -4.21
CA GLY A 156 -8.47 -0.13 -2.86
C GLY A 156 -9.35 1.11 -2.64
N ASN A 157 -9.17 2.14 -3.49
CA ASN A 157 -9.99 3.35 -3.43
C ASN A 157 -11.48 3.06 -3.59
N LEU A 158 -11.88 2.16 -4.51
CA LEU A 158 -13.29 1.78 -4.65
C LEU A 158 -13.83 1.09 -3.38
N ILE A 159 -13.05 0.22 -2.74
CA ILE A 159 -13.46 -0.41 -1.47
C ILE A 159 -13.64 0.64 -0.37
N PHE A 160 -12.71 1.58 -0.22
CA PHE A 160 -12.83 2.66 0.76
C PHE A 160 -14.03 3.58 0.49
N LEU A 161 -14.27 3.93 -0.77
CA LEU A 161 -15.45 4.71 -1.17
C LEU A 161 -16.75 3.96 -0.85
N LEU A 162 -16.81 2.64 -1.08
CA LEU A 162 -17.99 1.83 -0.77
C LEU A 162 -18.23 1.68 0.74
N LEU A 163 -17.18 1.54 1.54
CA LEU A 163 -17.31 1.28 2.97
C LEU A 163 -17.53 2.55 3.80
N ILE A 164 -16.81 3.64 3.48
CA ILE A 164 -16.78 4.85 4.31
C ILE A 164 -16.92 6.16 3.51
N GLY A 165 -17.13 6.09 2.19
CA GLY A 165 -17.41 7.27 1.36
C GLY A 165 -16.22 8.21 1.13
N LYS A 166 -14.99 7.74 1.37
CA LYS A 166 -13.75 8.53 1.22
C LYS A 166 -12.77 7.81 0.30
N TYR A 167 -11.96 8.58 -0.43
CA TYR A 167 -10.78 8.04 -1.10
C TYR A 167 -9.75 7.62 -0.05
N TYR A 168 -9.05 6.52 -0.30
CA TYR A 168 -7.88 6.15 0.50
C TYR A 168 -6.70 7.05 0.11
N ALA A 169 -6.35 7.01 -1.18
CA ALA A 169 -5.38 7.89 -1.82
C ALA A 169 -6.09 8.67 -2.94
N TYR A 170 -6.14 9.99 -2.81
CA TYR A 170 -6.74 10.89 -3.79
C TYR A 170 -5.67 11.37 -4.76
N TYR A 171 -5.76 10.96 -6.03
CA TYR A 171 -4.80 11.37 -7.05
C TYR A 171 -5.15 12.74 -7.61
N LEU A 172 -4.23 13.70 -7.51
CA LEU A 172 -4.49 15.09 -7.90
C LEU A 172 -4.63 15.27 -9.42
N PRO A 173 -3.80 14.63 -10.27
CA PRO A 173 -4.18 14.44 -11.65
C PRO A 173 -5.46 13.59 -11.69
N GLY A 174 -6.57 14.21 -12.06
CA GLY A 174 -7.90 13.60 -12.06
C GLY A 174 -8.20 12.75 -13.30
N ASP A 175 -7.19 12.23 -14.00
CA ASP A 175 -7.34 11.54 -15.28
C ASP A 175 -8.02 10.17 -15.17
N VAL A 176 -8.08 9.58 -13.97
CA VAL A 176 -8.82 8.34 -13.68
C VAL A 176 -9.79 8.53 -12.50
N PHE A 177 -10.58 9.61 -12.54
CA PHE A 177 -11.55 9.96 -11.48
C PHE A 177 -10.91 10.03 -10.08
N HIS A 178 -9.66 10.51 -9.99
CA HIS A 178 -8.88 10.57 -8.76
C HIS A 178 -8.60 9.22 -8.07
N LEU A 179 -8.94 8.09 -8.71
CA LEU A 179 -8.67 6.74 -8.20
C LEU A 179 -7.20 6.33 -8.36
N THR A 180 -6.56 6.85 -9.40
CA THR A 180 -5.13 6.74 -9.71
C THR A 180 -4.80 7.78 -10.80
N SER A 181 -3.60 7.75 -11.37
CA SER A 181 -3.22 8.59 -12.51
C SER A 181 -2.27 7.89 -13.48
N PHE A 182 -2.42 8.14 -14.79
CA PHE A 182 -1.43 7.69 -15.78
C PHE A 182 -0.05 8.32 -15.56
N ARG A 183 0.01 9.50 -14.90
CA ARG A 183 1.28 10.17 -14.57
C ARG A 183 2.10 9.39 -13.54
N VAL A 184 1.46 8.57 -12.70
CA VAL A 184 2.14 7.84 -11.63
C VAL A 184 2.82 6.56 -12.14
N ILE A 185 2.27 5.96 -13.20
CA ILE A 185 2.73 4.70 -13.79
C ILE A 185 4.25 4.66 -14.04
N PRO A 186 4.89 5.64 -14.74
CA PRO A 186 6.33 5.60 -14.97
C PRO A 186 7.17 5.66 -13.67
N LEU A 187 6.68 6.36 -12.65
CA LEU A 187 7.35 6.45 -11.35
C LEU A 187 7.24 5.11 -10.60
N TYR A 188 6.04 4.51 -10.62
CA TYR A 188 5.80 3.17 -10.08
C TYR A 188 6.67 2.11 -10.76
N MET A 189 6.77 2.13 -12.09
CA MET A 189 7.65 1.22 -12.84
C MET A 189 9.11 1.33 -12.37
N ALA A 190 9.60 2.55 -12.13
CA ALA A 190 10.95 2.76 -11.63
C ALA A 190 11.10 2.22 -10.19
N CYS A 191 10.22 2.60 -9.26
CA CYS A 191 10.24 2.13 -7.87
C CYS A 191 10.15 0.60 -7.78
N ILE A 192 9.24 -0.01 -8.54
CA ILE A 192 9.07 -1.46 -8.58
C ILE A 192 10.28 -2.14 -9.20
N PHE A 193 10.88 -1.57 -10.25
CA PHE A 193 12.11 -2.13 -10.81
C PHE A 193 13.21 -2.24 -9.73
N PHE A 194 13.44 -1.18 -8.96
CA PHE A 194 14.38 -1.21 -7.83
C PHE A 194 13.94 -2.17 -6.73
N GLY A 195 12.65 -2.22 -6.40
CA GLY A 195 12.09 -3.16 -5.43
C GLY A 195 12.34 -4.62 -5.82
N LEU A 196 12.15 -4.98 -7.10
CA LEU A 196 12.43 -6.32 -7.61
C LEU A 196 13.92 -6.66 -7.60
N LEU A 197 14.83 -5.68 -7.78
CA LEU A 197 16.26 -5.90 -7.58
C LEU A 197 16.56 -6.30 -6.14
N LEU A 198 15.98 -5.58 -5.18
CA LEU A 198 16.15 -5.85 -3.76
C LEU A 198 15.54 -7.20 -3.36
N LEU A 199 14.30 -7.48 -3.78
CA LEU A 199 13.62 -8.74 -3.49
C LEU A 199 14.43 -9.95 -4.01
N HIS A 200 14.89 -9.89 -5.26
CA HIS A 200 15.72 -10.96 -5.83
C HIS A 200 17.05 -11.14 -5.10
N TRP A 201 17.62 -10.06 -4.57
CA TRP A 201 18.81 -10.15 -3.74
C TRP A 201 18.51 -10.80 -2.39
N LEU A 202 17.37 -10.44 -1.75
CA LEU A 202 16.90 -11.01 -0.49
C LEU A 202 16.57 -12.49 -0.59
N GLU A 203 15.95 -12.93 -1.69
CA GLU A 203 15.62 -14.33 -1.97
C GLU A 203 16.86 -15.24 -1.99
N LYS A 204 18.02 -14.70 -2.37
CA LYS A 204 19.29 -15.42 -2.43
C LYS A 204 20.05 -15.46 -1.11
N GLN A 205 19.63 -14.67 -0.12
CA GLN A 205 20.30 -14.66 1.18
C GLN A 205 19.94 -15.91 1.99
N ALA A 206 20.80 -16.24 2.96
CA ALA A 206 20.48 -17.26 3.94
C ALA A 206 19.21 -16.86 4.71
N ARG A 207 18.34 -17.85 4.95
CA ARG A 207 17.04 -17.62 5.58
C ARG A 207 17.22 -17.35 7.07
N HIS A 208 17.05 -16.09 7.46
CA HIS A 208 17.10 -15.67 8.87
C HIS A 208 15.91 -14.77 9.18
N TRP A 209 15.14 -15.13 10.21
CA TRP A 209 13.96 -14.36 10.64
C TRP A 209 14.27 -12.93 11.13
N ILE A 210 15.54 -12.64 11.41
CA ILE A 210 15.98 -11.28 11.71
C ILE A 210 15.85 -10.34 10.51
N ILE A 211 15.94 -10.85 9.27
CA ILE A 211 15.86 -10.06 8.04
C ILE A 211 14.46 -9.43 7.90
N PRO A 212 13.36 -10.19 7.83
CA PRO A 212 12.04 -9.59 7.69
C PRO A 212 11.65 -8.74 8.91
N THR A 213 12.07 -9.15 10.12
CA THR A 213 11.83 -8.37 11.35
C THR A 213 12.51 -7.00 11.28
N THR A 214 13.78 -6.95 10.86
CA THR A 214 14.52 -5.69 10.69
C THR A 214 13.86 -4.81 9.63
N ILE A 215 13.52 -5.36 8.46
CA ILE A 215 12.89 -4.59 7.37
C ILE A 215 11.56 -3.99 7.82
N PHE A 216 10.71 -4.80 8.46
CA PHE A 216 9.43 -4.33 8.98
C PHE A 216 9.61 -3.25 10.05
N SER A 217 10.56 -3.46 10.98
CA SER A 217 10.84 -2.50 12.05
C SER A 217 11.37 -1.18 11.51
N THR A 218 12.19 -1.22 10.45
CA THR A 218 12.65 -0.01 9.74
C THR A 218 11.49 0.72 9.09
N GLY A 219 10.56 0.01 8.43
CA GLY A 219 9.37 0.63 7.85
C GLY A 219 8.46 1.28 8.89
N ILE A 220 8.23 0.61 10.03
CA ILE A 220 7.49 1.16 11.17
C ILE A 220 8.22 2.38 11.75
N GLY A 221 9.53 2.25 12.00
CA GLY A 221 10.34 3.35 12.51
C GLY A 221 10.28 4.57 11.60
N PHE A 222 10.37 4.39 10.28
CA PHE A 222 10.19 5.46 9.32
C PHE A 222 8.77 6.04 9.41
N LEU A 223 7.72 5.22 9.38
CA LEU A 223 6.33 5.68 9.47
C LEU A 223 6.05 6.58 10.68
N PHE A 224 6.66 6.30 11.83
CA PHE A 224 6.46 7.05 13.09
C PHE A 224 7.40 8.26 13.27
N LEU A 225 8.34 8.52 12.36
CA LEU A 225 9.18 9.72 12.38
C LEU A 225 8.51 10.95 11.72
N GLY A 226 7.28 10.80 11.24
CA GLY A 226 6.53 11.81 10.47
C GLY A 226 5.49 12.60 11.23
#